data_AF-A0A3M1SMB5-F1
#
_entry.id   AF-A0A3M1SMB5-F1
#
_cell.length_a   1.000
_cell.length_b   1.000
_cell.length_c   1.000
_cell.angle_alpha   90.00
_cell.angle_beta   90.00
_cell.angle_gamma   90.00
#
_symmetry.space_group_name_H-M   'P 1'
#
loop_
_entity.id
_entity.type
_entity.pdbx_description
1 polymer ?
#
loop_
_entity_poly.entity_id
_entity_poly.type
_entity_poly.pdbx_seq_one_letter_code
_entity_poly.pdbx_strand_id
1 'polypeptide(L)'
;MKGALSCLLISLVLVAACPRGIQAENYKNQHSIGLIMGDPIAISFKTPINESAFLNLRLGMWAWHFWHDVMFNTPYLSVDYAWSSPFGRFKLPYYMGVGIAAFFRDNPKDERNYDAALAIRVPIGIELASTGRFSLNFEIAPIYQAVPPFSFEPYIIELNGGMLLRYNY
;
A
#
# COMPACT_ATOMS: atom_id res chain seq x y z
N MET A 1 20.31 -2.59 11.76
CA MET A 1 19.86 -1.35 12.44
C MET A 1 20.16 -0.04 11.68
N LYS A 2 21.24 0.07 10.88
CA LYS A 2 21.58 1.32 10.17
C LYS A 2 20.66 1.65 8.98
N GLY A 3 20.13 0.63 8.28
CA GLY A 3 19.25 0.83 7.11
C GLY A 3 17.88 1.39 7.45
N ALA A 4 17.23 0.86 8.49
CA ALA A 4 15.91 1.33 8.94
C ALA A 4 15.94 2.79 9.41
N LEU A 5 17.03 3.21 10.06
CA LEU A 5 17.21 4.59 10.52
C LEU A 5 17.34 5.57 9.34
N SER A 6 18.03 5.18 8.26
CA SER A 6 18.18 6.00 7.06
C SER A 6 16.87 6.13 6.27
N CYS A 7 16.09 5.06 6.12
CA CYS A 7 14.77 5.14 5.49
C CYS A 7 13.81 6.03 6.28
N LEU A 8 13.85 5.95 7.62
CA LEU A 8 13.06 6.79 8.51
C LEU A 8 13.47 8.26 8.41
N LEU A 9 14.78 8.54 8.32
CA LEU A 9 15.31 9.89 8.17
C LEU A 9 14.93 10.52 6.82
N ILE A 10 15.04 9.77 5.73
CA ILE A 10 14.66 10.23 4.39
C ILE A 10 13.15 10.51 4.34
N SER A 11 12.34 9.64 4.96
CA SER A 11 10.89 9.84 5.09
C SER A 11 10.57 11.09 5.91
N LEU A 12 11.32 11.35 6.99
CA LEU A 12 11.12 12.53 7.85
C LEU A 12 11.47 13.84 7.13
N VAL A 13 12.56 13.84 6.34
CA VAL A 13 12.99 14.98 5.54
C VAL A 13 11.99 15.29 4.43
N LEU A 14 11.41 14.27 3.80
CA LEU A 14 10.36 14.45 2.79
C LEU A 14 9.05 15.00 3.39
N VAL A 15 8.71 14.62 4.62
CA VAL A 15 7.57 15.19 5.36
C VAL A 15 7.82 16.65 5.77
N ALA A 16 9.04 16.98 6.21
CA ALA A 16 9.41 18.33 6.63
C ALA A 16 9.52 19.33 5.47
N ALA A 17 9.79 18.85 4.26
CA ALA A 17 9.90 19.67 3.06
C ALA A 17 8.54 19.98 2.39
N CYS A 18 7.43 19.43 2.88
CA CYS A 18 6.11 19.76 2.34
C CYS A 18 5.62 21.13 2.85
N PRO A 19 5.41 22.14 1.98
CA PRO A 19 4.82 23.40 2.41
C PRO A 19 3.44 23.16 3.03
N ARG A 20 3.18 23.83 4.16
CA ARG A 20 1.92 23.79 4.91
C ARG A 20 0.78 24.35 4.07
N GLY A 21 0.14 23.47 3.31
CA GLY A 21 -1.12 23.70 2.63
C GLY A 21 -1.90 22.40 2.65
N ILE A 22 -2.49 22.06 3.80
CA ILE A 22 -3.40 20.92 3.93
C ILE A 22 -4.68 21.28 3.17
N GLN A 23 -4.65 21.13 1.84
CA GLN A 23 -5.83 21.18 0.98
C GLN A 23 -6.12 19.76 0.49
N ALA A 24 -6.54 18.93 1.43
CA ALA A 24 -6.79 17.51 1.22
C ALA A 24 -8.14 17.25 0.50
N GLU A 25 -8.86 18.29 0.06
CA GLU A 25 -10.19 18.16 -0.55
C GLU A 25 -10.19 18.15 -2.09
N ASN A 26 -9.23 18.76 -2.77
CA ASN A 26 -9.33 19.01 -4.23
C ASN A 26 -9.00 17.80 -5.12
N TYR A 27 -8.53 16.67 -4.58
CA TYR A 27 -7.90 15.59 -5.36
C TYR A 27 -8.58 14.23 -5.22
N LYS A 28 -9.79 14.20 -4.63
CA LYS A 28 -10.54 12.95 -4.44
C LYS A 28 -10.85 12.23 -5.75
N ASN A 29 -11.00 12.99 -6.84
CA ASN A 29 -11.50 12.49 -8.12
C ASN A 29 -10.48 12.59 -9.27
N GLN A 30 -9.19 12.40 -8.98
CA GLN A 30 -8.12 12.40 -9.99
C GLN A 30 -7.47 11.03 -10.13
N HIS A 31 -6.95 10.76 -11.32
CA HIS A 31 -6.07 9.61 -11.54
C HIS A 31 -4.73 9.89 -10.84
N SER A 32 -4.07 8.84 -10.37
CA SER A 32 -2.70 9.00 -9.91
C SER A 32 -1.83 7.78 -10.14
N ILE A 33 -0.56 8.06 -10.36
CA ILE A 33 0.50 7.07 -10.38
C ILE A 33 1.42 7.34 -9.20
N GLY A 34 1.88 6.31 -8.51
CA GLY A 34 2.73 6.48 -7.36
C GLY A 34 3.56 5.26 -7.05
N LEU A 35 4.32 5.37 -5.97
CA LEU A 35 5.16 4.32 -5.47
C LEU A 35 4.84 4.09 -3.99
N ILE A 36 4.57 2.84 -3.63
CA ILE A 36 4.50 2.39 -2.24
C ILE A 36 5.89 1.90 -1.84
N MET A 37 6.42 2.47 -0.75
CA MET A 37 7.63 2.05 -0.07
C MET A 37 7.23 1.38 1.24
N GLY A 38 7.37 0.07 1.29
CA GLY A 38 7.02 -0.76 2.43
C GLY A 38 7.03 -2.22 2.01
N ASP A 39 6.06 -2.99 2.50
CA ASP A 39 5.86 -4.36 2.07
C ASP A 39 4.45 -4.52 1.48
N PRO A 40 4.29 -4.56 0.15
CA PRO A 40 5.33 -4.64 -0.89
C PRO A 40 5.94 -3.26 -1.25
N ILE A 41 7.06 -3.28 -1.99
CA ILE A 41 7.48 -2.15 -2.82
C ILE A 41 6.80 -2.28 -4.18
N ALA A 42 5.96 -1.31 -4.55
CA ALA A 42 5.18 -1.41 -5.78
C ALA A 42 4.90 -0.04 -6.41
N ILE A 43 4.67 -0.06 -7.72
CA ILE A 43 4.03 1.03 -8.43
C ILE A 43 2.52 0.91 -8.20
N SER A 44 1.84 2.02 -7.95
CA SER A 44 0.41 2.11 -7.63
C SER A 44 -0.26 3.01 -8.66
N PHE A 45 -1.34 2.51 -9.27
CA PHE A 45 -2.19 3.24 -10.19
C PHE A 45 -3.58 3.37 -9.59
N LYS A 46 -3.96 4.58 -9.21
CA LYS A 46 -5.29 4.91 -8.70
C LYS A 46 -6.14 5.45 -9.85
N THR A 47 -7.33 4.91 -10.02
CA THR A 47 -8.35 5.45 -10.91
C THR A 47 -9.63 5.74 -10.12
N PRO A 48 -10.13 6.98 -10.13
CA PRO A 48 -11.41 7.28 -9.50
C PRO A 48 -12.55 6.59 -10.26
N ILE A 49 -13.58 6.19 -9.52
CA ILE A 49 -14.84 5.66 -10.05
C ILE A 49 -15.96 6.69 -9.86
N ASN A 50 -15.98 7.31 -8.69
CA ASN A 50 -16.86 8.43 -8.34
C ASN A 50 -16.17 9.29 -7.27
N GLU A 51 -16.87 10.31 -6.77
CA GLU A 51 -16.34 11.27 -5.79
C GLU A 51 -15.83 10.64 -4.49
N SER A 52 -16.32 9.45 -4.14
CA SER A 52 -16.03 8.75 -2.89
C SER A 52 -15.31 7.42 -3.10
N ALA A 53 -15.17 6.90 -4.32
CA ALA A 53 -14.65 5.56 -4.58
C ALA A 53 -13.63 5.54 -5.71
N PHE A 54 -12.65 4.62 -5.59
CA PHE A 54 -11.59 4.44 -6.58
C PHE A 54 -11.15 2.97 -6.65
N LEU A 55 -10.59 2.60 -7.80
CA LEU A 55 -9.82 1.39 -7.95
C LEU A 55 -8.33 1.70 -7.80
N ASN A 56 -7.59 0.76 -7.24
CA ASN A 56 -6.16 0.86 -7.10
C ASN A 56 -5.48 -0.42 -7.57
N LEU A 57 -4.69 -0.31 -8.62
CA LEU A 57 -3.89 -1.40 -9.17
C LEU A 57 -2.45 -1.23 -8.68
N ARG A 58 -1.83 -2.32 -8.20
CA ARG A 58 -0.44 -2.30 -7.76
C ARG A 58 0.36 -3.42 -8.39
N LEU A 59 1.57 -3.09 -8.80
CA LEU A 59 2.51 -4.00 -9.43
C LEU A 59 3.89 -3.78 -8.83
N GLY A 60 4.50 -4.84 -8.30
CA GLY A 60 5.77 -4.69 -7.62
C GLY A 60 6.36 -5.99 -7.13
N MET A 61 7.10 -5.87 -6.02
CA MET A 61 7.79 -6.96 -5.37
C MET A 61 7.44 -6.95 -3.89
N TRP A 62 7.01 -8.10 -3.39
CA TRP A 62 6.84 -8.37 -1.97
C TRP A 62 8.17 -8.87 -1.39
N ALA A 63 8.43 -8.56 -0.12
CA ALA A 63 9.70 -8.87 0.53
C ALA A 63 9.51 -9.82 1.70
N TRP A 64 10.06 -11.04 1.60
CA TRP A 64 10.17 -11.90 2.77
C TRP A 64 11.38 -11.49 3.61
N HIS A 65 11.28 -11.67 4.93
CA HIS A 65 12.41 -11.72 5.87
C HIS A 65 13.01 -10.35 6.22
N PHE A 66 12.16 -9.38 6.56
CA PHE A 66 12.62 -8.07 7.04
C PHE A 66 13.62 -8.13 8.22
N TRP A 67 13.63 -9.24 8.96
CA TRP A 67 14.37 -9.42 10.21
C TRP A 67 15.67 -10.21 10.09
N HIS A 68 15.90 -10.95 8.99
CA HIS A 68 17.10 -11.77 8.84
C HIS A 68 17.89 -11.43 7.58
N ASP A 69 17.26 -11.35 6.41
CA ASP A 69 17.84 -10.89 5.14
C ASP A 69 16.71 -10.46 4.21
N VAL A 70 16.58 -9.16 3.91
CA VAL A 70 15.49 -8.66 3.03
C VAL A 70 15.72 -9.17 1.61
N MET A 71 14.92 -10.12 1.16
CA MET A 71 14.91 -10.56 -0.24
C MET A 71 13.58 -10.13 -0.89
N PHE A 72 13.67 -9.19 -1.83
CA PHE A 72 12.56 -8.87 -2.73
C PHE A 72 12.57 -9.92 -3.84
N ASN A 73 11.86 -11.03 -3.68
CA ASN A 73 11.91 -12.15 -4.62
C ASN A 73 10.54 -12.56 -5.16
N THR A 74 9.45 -12.06 -4.59
CA THR A 74 8.09 -12.46 -4.97
C THR A 74 7.41 -11.35 -5.76
N PRO A 75 7.24 -11.49 -7.10
CA PRO A 75 6.42 -10.57 -7.87
C PRO A 75 4.99 -10.50 -7.29
N TYR A 76 4.47 -9.28 -7.21
CA TYR A 76 3.22 -8.95 -6.55
C TYR A 76 2.32 -8.15 -7.47
N LEU A 77 1.05 -8.51 -7.50
CA LEU A 77 -0.03 -7.78 -8.15
C LEU A 77 -1.19 -7.63 -7.16
N SER A 78 -1.79 -6.45 -7.05
CA SER A 78 -3.08 -6.32 -6.36
C SER A 78 -4.04 -5.37 -7.05
N VAL A 79 -5.33 -5.62 -6.82
CA VAL A 79 -6.42 -4.74 -7.23
C VAL A 79 -7.32 -4.52 -6.04
N ASP A 80 -7.49 -3.26 -5.64
CA ASP A 80 -8.34 -2.87 -4.53
C ASP A 80 -9.48 -1.96 -5.01
N TYR A 81 -10.68 -2.19 -4.50
CA TYR A 81 -11.79 -1.23 -4.54
C TYR A 81 -11.86 -0.54 -3.18
N ALA A 82 -11.75 0.79 -3.16
CA ALA A 82 -11.67 1.55 -1.92
C ALA A 82 -12.54 2.81 -1.93
N TRP A 83 -12.98 3.19 -0.74
CA TRP A 83 -13.79 4.37 -0.48
C TRP A 83 -13.00 5.39 0.33
N SER A 84 -13.03 6.65 -0.08
CA SER A 84 -12.44 7.78 0.61
C SER A 84 -13.48 8.56 1.39
N SER A 85 -13.17 8.91 2.63
CA SER A 85 -14.03 9.74 3.49
C SER A 85 -13.17 10.71 4.30
N PRO A 86 -13.64 11.92 4.64
CA PRO A 86 -12.92 12.78 5.56
C PRO A 86 -13.00 12.24 7.00
N PHE A 87 -11.86 12.19 7.70
CA PHE A 87 -11.82 11.78 9.11
C PHE A 87 -12.07 12.98 10.04
N GLY A 88 -13.23 12.97 10.72
CA GLY A 88 -13.56 13.91 11.79
C GLY A 88 -13.48 15.40 11.41
N ARG A 89 -13.25 16.26 12.41
CA ARG A 89 -13.17 17.72 12.24
C ARG A 89 -11.92 18.19 11.50
N PHE A 90 -10.90 17.35 11.39
CA PHE A 90 -9.59 17.72 10.82
C PHE A 90 -9.50 17.56 9.30
N LYS A 91 -10.58 17.09 8.64
CA LYS A 91 -10.64 16.86 7.19
C LYS A 91 -9.47 16.03 6.63
N LEU A 92 -8.82 15.20 7.45
CA LEU A 92 -7.77 14.32 6.99
C LEU A 92 -8.42 13.21 6.15
N PRO A 93 -8.16 13.11 4.83
CA PRO A 93 -8.78 12.08 4.02
C PRO A 93 -8.22 10.72 4.45
N TYR A 94 -9.12 9.80 4.79
CA TYR A 94 -8.77 8.40 4.92
C TYR A 94 -9.49 7.61 3.84
N TYR A 95 -8.99 6.43 3.56
CA TYR A 95 -9.69 5.45 2.75
C TYR A 95 -9.64 4.08 3.39
N MET A 96 -10.65 3.29 3.08
CA MET A 96 -10.69 1.87 3.37
C MET A 96 -11.19 1.12 2.14
N GLY A 97 -10.79 -0.12 1.97
CA GLY A 97 -11.20 -0.90 0.81
C GLY A 97 -11.11 -2.38 1.02
N VAL A 98 -11.42 -3.09 -0.06
CA VAL A 98 -11.28 -4.54 -0.18
C VAL A 98 -10.73 -4.87 -1.56
N GLY A 99 -9.86 -5.86 -1.62
CA GLY A 99 -9.15 -6.21 -2.83
C GLY A 99 -8.67 -7.64 -2.83
N ILE A 100 -7.98 -7.97 -3.91
CA ILE A 100 -7.27 -9.23 -4.08
C ILE A 100 -5.80 -8.95 -4.37
N ALA A 101 -4.94 -9.83 -3.91
CA ALA A 101 -3.52 -9.84 -4.21
C ALA A 101 -3.12 -11.20 -4.80
N ALA A 102 -2.18 -11.17 -5.73
CA ALA A 102 -1.56 -12.32 -6.33
C ALA A 102 -0.04 -12.22 -6.13
N PHE A 103 0.54 -13.32 -5.67
CA PHE A 103 1.96 -13.52 -5.50
C PHE A 103 2.40 -14.58 -6.50
N PHE A 104 3.53 -14.39 -7.17
CA PHE A 104 4.00 -15.30 -8.20
C PHE A 104 5.35 -15.90 -7.84
N ARG A 105 5.62 -17.11 -8.37
CA ARG A 105 6.87 -17.89 -8.23
C ARG A 105 7.21 -18.38 -6.82
N ASP A 106 6.61 -17.77 -5.82
CA ASP A 106 6.83 -18.09 -4.42
C ASP A 106 5.52 -17.84 -3.65
N ASN A 107 5.31 -18.58 -2.57
CA ASN A 107 4.15 -18.41 -1.71
C ASN A 107 4.61 -17.71 -0.43
N PRO A 108 4.22 -16.45 -0.16
CA PRO A 108 4.68 -15.68 1.01
C PRO A 108 4.40 -16.31 2.38
N LYS A 109 3.64 -17.42 2.43
CA LYS A 109 3.27 -18.13 3.67
C LYS A 109 3.75 -19.57 3.76
N ASP A 110 4.47 -20.07 2.76
CA ASP A 110 4.88 -21.46 2.75
C ASP A 110 6.22 -21.62 2.03
N GLU A 111 7.14 -22.38 2.63
CA GLU A 111 8.42 -22.74 2.00
C GLU A 111 8.23 -23.72 0.83
N ARG A 112 7.01 -24.25 0.64
CA ARG A 112 6.66 -25.06 -0.52
C ARG A 112 6.64 -24.19 -1.79
N ASN A 113 7.31 -24.68 -2.82
CA ASN A 113 7.30 -24.07 -4.14
C ASN A 113 5.89 -24.10 -4.76
N TYR A 114 5.25 -22.94 -4.82
CA TYR A 114 4.00 -22.74 -5.55
C TYR A 114 4.22 -21.73 -6.67
N ASP A 115 3.59 -21.98 -7.82
CA ASP A 115 3.67 -21.06 -8.97
C ASP A 115 2.99 -19.72 -8.70
N ALA A 116 1.91 -19.73 -7.91
CA ALA A 116 1.21 -18.54 -7.47
C ALA A 116 0.43 -18.77 -6.17
N ALA A 117 0.23 -17.68 -5.41
CA ALA A 117 -0.67 -17.61 -4.28
C ALA A 117 -1.65 -16.43 -4.46
N LEU A 118 -2.88 -16.60 -3.97
CA LEU A 118 -3.91 -15.56 -4.01
C LEU A 118 -4.36 -15.21 -2.60
N ALA A 119 -4.62 -13.94 -2.37
CA ALA A 119 -5.04 -13.42 -1.08
C ALA A 119 -6.12 -12.36 -1.20
N ILE A 120 -6.93 -12.25 -0.16
CA ILE A 120 -7.86 -11.15 0.08
C ILE A 120 -7.10 -10.07 0.85
N ARG A 121 -7.34 -8.81 0.48
CA ARG A 121 -6.64 -7.65 1.03
C ARG A 121 -7.63 -6.61 1.52
N VAL A 122 -7.35 -5.99 2.67
CA VAL A 122 -8.21 -4.94 3.25
C VAL A 122 -7.38 -3.68 3.49
N PRO A 123 -7.15 -2.82 2.49
CA PRO A 123 -6.38 -1.60 2.69
C PRO A 123 -7.10 -0.57 3.54
N ILE A 124 -6.35 0.08 4.42
CA ILE A 124 -6.75 1.25 5.21
C ILE A 124 -5.62 2.26 5.11
N GLY A 125 -5.89 3.45 4.61
CA GLY A 125 -4.87 4.48 4.48
C GLY A 125 -5.35 5.88 4.84
N ILE A 126 -4.38 6.73 5.11
CA ILE A 126 -4.56 8.14 5.46
C ILE A 126 -3.66 9.00 4.57
N GLU A 127 -4.17 10.12 4.06
CA GLU A 127 -3.36 11.12 3.38
C GLU A 127 -2.71 12.03 4.43
N LEU A 128 -1.38 12.03 4.48
CA LEU A 128 -0.60 12.78 5.47
C LEU A 128 -0.30 14.21 4.99
N ALA A 129 -0.04 14.37 3.69
CA ALA A 129 0.27 15.65 3.07
C ALA A 129 -0.11 15.65 1.58
N SER A 130 -0.43 16.83 1.04
CA SER A 130 -0.70 17.02 -0.39
C SER A 130 -0.29 18.41 -0.83
N THR A 131 0.42 18.50 -1.96
CA THR A 131 0.88 19.77 -2.58
C THR A 131 0.23 20.02 -3.94
N GLY A 132 -0.89 19.33 -4.18
CA GLY A 132 -1.78 19.51 -5.31
C GLY A 132 -1.42 18.75 -6.58
N ARG A 133 -0.14 18.51 -6.84
CA ARG A 133 0.29 17.50 -7.82
C ARG A 133 0.82 16.24 -7.17
N PHE A 134 1.23 16.33 -5.91
CA PHE A 134 1.75 15.19 -5.16
C PHE A 134 0.94 14.97 -3.91
N SER A 135 0.73 13.71 -3.53
CA SER A 135 0.21 13.34 -2.22
C SER A 135 1.09 12.28 -1.56
N LEU A 136 1.25 12.42 -0.26
CA LEU A 136 1.92 11.47 0.62
C LEU A 136 0.87 10.81 1.49
N ASN A 137 0.80 9.49 1.44
CA ASN A 137 -0.15 8.69 2.19
C ASN A 137 0.59 7.65 3.01
N PHE A 138 -0.04 7.21 4.09
CA PHE A 138 0.35 6.01 4.81
C PHE A 138 -0.76 4.98 4.66
N GLU A 139 -0.41 3.72 4.43
CA GLU A 139 -1.38 2.63 4.31
C GLU A 139 -0.93 1.43 5.14
N ILE A 140 -1.90 0.78 5.77
CA ILE A 140 -1.80 -0.58 6.29
C ILE A 140 -2.85 -1.44 5.58
N ALA A 141 -2.55 -2.69 5.33
CA ALA A 141 -3.40 -3.59 4.57
C ALA A 141 -3.24 -5.02 5.05
N PRO A 142 -4.05 -5.42 6.05
CA PRO A 142 -4.30 -6.82 6.34
C PRO A 142 -4.48 -7.68 5.09
N ILE A 143 -3.73 -8.78 5.02
CA ILE A 143 -3.85 -9.78 3.96
C ILE A 143 -4.20 -11.14 4.53
N TYR A 144 -5.22 -11.77 3.94
CA TYR A 144 -5.63 -13.13 4.20
C TYR A 144 -5.42 -13.99 2.95
N GLN A 145 -4.46 -14.91 3.00
CA GLN A 145 -4.19 -15.80 1.87
C GLN A 145 -5.29 -16.86 1.75
N ALA A 146 -5.89 -16.96 0.57
CA ALA A 146 -6.97 -17.89 0.29
C ALA A 146 -6.49 -19.14 -0.46
N VAL A 147 -5.45 -19.02 -1.29
CA VAL A 147 -4.93 -20.11 -2.14
C VAL A 147 -3.40 -20.08 -2.13
N PRO A 148 -2.71 -21.24 -2.04
CA PRO A 148 -3.25 -22.60 -1.92
C PRO A 148 -3.88 -22.90 -0.55
N PRO A 149 -4.95 -23.73 -0.48
CA PRO A 149 -5.72 -23.97 0.74
C PRO A 149 -4.98 -24.81 1.81
N PHE A 150 -3.78 -25.30 1.51
CA PHE A 150 -2.99 -26.19 2.37
C PHE A 150 -1.93 -25.48 3.23
N SER A 151 -2.00 -24.15 3.35
CA SER A 151 -1.23 -23.40 4.36
C SER A 151 -1.91 -23.62 5.73
N PHE A 152 -1.59 -24.74 6.37
CA PHE A 152 -2.15 -25.18 7.66
C PHE A 152 -1.60 -24.39 8.87
N GLU A 153 -1.30 -23.11 8.71
CA GLU A 153 -1.02 -22.17 9.81
C GLU A 153 -2.01 -20.99 9.72
N PRO A 154 -3.20 -21.10 10.34
CA PRO A 154 -4.32 -20.18 10.13
C PRO A 154 -4.19 -18.76 10.69
N TYR A 155 -3.02 -18.26 11.11
CA TYR A 155 -3.01 -17.27 12.21
C TYR A 155 -2.31 -15.94 12.02
N ILE A 156 -1.83 -15.57 10.84
CA ILE A 156 -1.21 -14.24 10.70
C ILE A 156 -1.85 -13.49 9.55
N ILE A 157 -2.75 -12.58 9.92
CA ILE A 157 -3.01 -11.37 9.14
C ILE A 157 -1.64 -10.71 8.95
N GLU A 158 -1.10 -10.84 7.75
CA GLU A 158 0.11 -10.12 7.40
C GLU A 158 -0.26 -8.67 7.15
N LEU A 159 0.56 -7.79 7.69
CA LEU A 159 0.34 -6.37 7.61
C LEU A 159 1.16 -5.87 6.44
N ASN A 160 0.55 -5.86 5.25
CA ASN A 160 1.12 -5.13 4.12
C ASN A 160 0.91 -3.64 4.35
N GLY A 161 1.67 -2.82 3.63
CA GLY A 161 1.51 -1.37 3.71
C GLY A 161 2.83 -0.64 3.68
N GLY A 162 2.75 0.68 3.86
CA GLY A 162 3.91 1.54 3.80
C GLY A 162 3.54 2.98 3.49
N MET A 163 4.55 3.74 3.08
CA MET A 163 4.41 5.12 2.65
C MET A 163 4.16 5.16 1.15
N LEU A 164 3.14 5.90 0.70
CA LEU A 164 2.79 6.06 -0.70
C LEU A 164 2.99 7.50 -1.14
N LEU A 165 3.92 7.70 -2.06
CA LEU A 165 4.06 8.96 -2.77
C LEU A 165 3.35 8.84 -4.12
N ARG A 166 2.40 9.73 -4.41
CA ARG A 166 1.61 9.73 -5.63
C ARG A 166 1.74 11.06 -6.37
N TYR A 167 1.72 10.99 -7.69
CA TYR A 167 1.53 12.10 -8.61
C TYR A 167 0.10 12.05 -9.15
N ASN A 168 -0.66 13.11 -8.92
CA ASN A 168 -2.06 13.24 -9.35
C ASN A 168 -2.14 14.05 -10.65
N TYR A 169 -2.95 13.58 -11.60
CA TYR A 169 -3.15 14.20 -12.90
C TYR A 169 -4.59 14.06 -13.42
#